data_AF-D2R0A3-F1
#
_entry.id   AF-D2R0A3-F1
#
_cell.length_a   1.000
_cell.length_b   1.000
_cell.length_c   1.000
_cell.angle_alpha   90.00
_cell.angle_beta   90.00
_cell.angle_gamma   90.00
#
_symmetry.space_group_name_H-M   'P 1'
#
loop_
_entity.id
_entity.type
_entity.pdbx_description
1 polymer ?
#
loop_
_entity_poly.entity_id
_entity_poly.type
_entity_poly.pdbx_seq_one_letter_code
_entity_poly.pdbx_strand_id
1 'polypeptide(L)'
;MYQTCPLCRQQIPYQQMAAHEEQHRRLATVGVPTGVASSTPLAIPHGPTIQPTLTAPQVAPYRGGTPQVFVHKACSSATMIPPEYVRNYLHDPFVFPDAWPCSGCQRPVATSELFWEGTQTTLLEYGRQLRIEYIQEKGLNPADFDWGPTGPMRRAVVRKSDIGGMLATTALVGGVVLVGCVMLGVGVYLFASVMPDGDANTATPTVVTQPAGNNGSTVAAPPPPVASNGPSPYTPPAIPSPMIPSPPSFEPPSFRPPTSSFGPGGTYDPRADINRQLEESRQRSEQMRRESEERMREIQDRMRRRSEELRSRFGP
;
A
#
# COMPACT_ATOMS: atom_id res chain seq x y z
N MET A 1 26.58 8.17 1.43
CA MET A 1 25.63 7.04 1.34
C MET A 1 24.50 7.44 0.40
N TYR A 2 24.11 6.56 -0.52
CA TYR A 2 23.01 6.78 -1.47
C TYR A 2 21.80 5.95 -1.04
N GLN A 3 20.59 6.41 -1.35
CA GLN A 3 19.35 5.66 -1.21
C GLN A 3 18.59 5.70 -2.53
N THR A 4 17.92 4.60 -2.85
CA THR A 4 17.08 4.50 -4.06
C THR A 4 15.70 5.07 -3.74
N CYS A 5 15.30 6.13 -4.45
CA CYS A 5 13.97 6.71 -4.27
C CYS A 5 12.88 5.71 -4.70
N PRO A 6 11.84 5.44 -3.89
CA PRO A 6 10.80 4.46 -4.23
C PRO A 6 9.90 4.90 -5.39
N LEU A 7 9.81 6.20 -5.68
CA LEU A 7 8.92 6.75 -6.71
C LEU A 7 9.55 6.67 -8.11
N CYS A 8 10.81 7.09 -8.26
CA CYS A 8 11.49 7.16 -9.57
C CYS A 8 12.65 6.17 -9.76
N ARG A 9 13.01 5.41 -8.71
CA ARG A 9 14.13 4.45 -8.68
C ARG A 9 15.53 5.03 -8.93
N GLN A 10 15.70 6.35 -8.86
CA GLN A 10 17.03 6.98 -8.94
C GLN A 10 17.79 6.83 -7.61
N GLN A 11 19.11 6.65 -7.69
CA GLN A 11 19.99 6.68 -6.53
C GLN A 11 20.30 8.14 -6.16
N ILE A 12 19.77 8.59 -5.02
CA ILE A 12 19.90 9.96 -4.53
C ILE A 12 20.84 9.95 -3.31
N PRO A 13 21.79 10.89 -3.19
CA PRO A 13 22.57 11.06 -1.96
C PRO A 13 21.63 11.25 -0.76
N TYR A 14 21.92 10.59 0.37
CA TYR A 14 21.04 10.59 1.53
C TYR A 14 20.61 12.01 1.99
N GLN A 15 21.52 12.98 1.93
CA GLN A 15 21.27 14.39 2.29
C GLN A 15 20.28 15.10 1.34
N GLN A 16 20.09 14.59 0.12
CA GLN A 16 19.21 15.18 -0.90
C GLN A 16 17.86 14.46 -1.02
N MET A 17 17.64 13.37 -0.28
CA MET A 17 16.41 12.56 -0.42
C MET A 17 15.15 13.37 -0.08
N ALA A 18 15.17 14.19 0.97
CA ALA A 18 14.02 15.00 1.36
C ALA A 18 13.63 16.05 0.29
N ALA A 19 14.63 16.71 -0.33
CA ALA A 19 14.39 17.67 -1.40
C ALA A 19 13.87 16.98 -2.67
N HIS A 20 14.37 15.78 -2.96
CA HIS A 20 13.93 14.96 -4.08
C HIS A 20 12.47 14.47 -3.91
N GLU A 21 12.09 14.02 -2.71
CA GLU A 21 10.70 13.64 -2.39
C GLU A 21 9.73 14.82 -2.51
N GLU A 22 10.14 16.01 -2.06
CA GLU A 22 9.34 17.23 -2.20
C GLU A 22 9.14 17.61 -3.67
N GLN A 23 10.11 17.35 -4.55
CA GLN A 23 9.96 17.54 -5.99
C GLN A 23 8.86 16.65 -6.57
N HIS A 24 8.77 15.38 -6.16
CA HIS A 24 7.66 14.50 -6.56
C HIS A 24 6.31 14.99 -6.04
N ARG A 25 6.27 15.48 -4.80
CA ARG A 25 5.05 16.03 -4.20
C ARG A 25 4.52 17.25 -4.96
N ARG A 26 5.42 18.12 -5.43
CA ARG A 26 5.09 19.28 -6.27
C ARG A 26 4.58 18.87 -7.65
N LEU A 27 5.20 17.87 -8.28
CA LEU A 27 4.74 17.34 -9.57
C LEU A 27 3.38 16.62 -9.46
N ALA A 28 3.07 16.02 -8.31
CA ALA A 28 1.76 15.40 -8.06
C ALA A 28 0.64 16.42 -7.81
N THR A 29 0.96 17.60 -7.27
CA THR A 29 -0.02 18.66 -6.98
C THR A 29 -0.31 19.55 -8.18
N VAL A 30 0.67 19.74 -9.06
CA VAL A 30 0.43 20.33 -10.38
C VAL A 30 -0.14 19.22 -11.25
N GLY A 31 -1.44 18.98 -11.15
CA GLY A 31 -2.15 18.08 -12.05
C GLY A 31 -1.93 18.53 -13.50
N VAL A 32 -0.91 18.01 -14.16
CA VAL A 32 -0.61 18.28 -15.55
C VAL A 32 -1.65 17.50 -16.36
N PRO A 33 -2.55 18.17 -17.11
CA PRO A 33 -3.25 17.50 -18.19
C PRO A 33 -2.19 17.16 -19.24
N THR A 34 -1.75 15.90 -19.27
CA THR A 34 -0.89 15.40 -20.35
C THR A 34 -1.70 15.35 -21.63
N GLY A 35 -1.73 16.47 -22.33
CA GLY A 35 -2.30 16.62 -23.65
C GLY A 35 -1.36 17.42 -24.53
N VAL A 36 -0.25 16.83 -24.99
CA VAL A 36 0.25 17.03 -26.35
C VAL A 36 1.26 15.95 -26.71
N ALA A 37 1.04 15.37 -27.88
CA ALA A 37 1.84 14.37 -28.53
C ALA A 37 3.15 14.94 -29.10
N SER A 38 4.24 14.19 -28.97
CA SER A 38 5.24 14.04 -30.03
C SER A 38 6.28 13.01 -29.64
N SER A 39 6.09 11.79 -30.14
CA SER A 39 7.19 10.89 -30.47
C SER A 39 6.68 9.84 -31.44
N THR A 40 7.13 9.99 -32.67
CA THR A 40 7.01 9.08 -33.80
C THR A 40 7.28 7.63 -33.37
N PRO A 41 6.35 6.67 -33.58
CA PRO A 41 6.60 5.29 -33.23
C PRO A 41 7.44 4.60 -34.30
N LEU A 42 8.57 4.02 -33.89
CA LEU A 42 9.24 2.96 -34.64
C LEU A 42 8.27 1.77 -34.73
N ALA A 43 7.99 1.35 -35.97
CA ALA A 43 7.15 0.19 -36.26
C ALA A 43 7.81 -1.09 -35.72
N ILE A 44 7.22 -1.66 -34.66
CA ILE A 44 7.45 -3.04 -34.23
C ILE A 44 6.31 -3.86 -34.85
N PRO A 45 6.58 -4.99 -35.55
CA PRO A 45 5.54 -5.79 -36.18
C PRO A 45 4.62 -6.36 -35.10
N HIS A 46 3.37 -5.86 -35.08
CA HIS A 46 2.30 -6.36 -34.22
C HIS A 46 1.89 -7.76 -34.69
N GLY A 47 1.92 -8.73 -33.77
CA GLY A 47 1.15 -9.97 -33.91
C GLY A 47 -0.37 -9.68 -33.96
N PRO A 48 -1.18 -10.65 -34.40
CA PRO A 48 -2.60 -10.41 -34.67
C PRO A 48 -3.33 -9.88 -33.44
N THR A 49 -3.76 -8.63 -33.54
CA THR A 49 -4.64 -7.97 -32.57
C THR A 49 -6.03 -8.56 -32.76
N ILE A 50 -6.41 -9.48 -31.88
CA ILE A 50 -7.79 -9.94 -31.77
C ILE A 50 -8.56 -8.81 -31.07
N GLN A 51 -9.38 -8.07 -31.81
CA GLN A 51 -10.39 -7.19 -31.21
C GLN A 51 -11.56 -8.06 -30.74
N PRO A 52 -11.87 -8.16 -29.44
CA PRO A 52 -13.08 -8.82 -28.98
C PRO A 52 -14.25 -7.85 -29.11
N THR A 53 -15.25 -8.22 -29.92
CA THR A 53 -16.55 -7.57 -29.94
C THR A 53 -17.21 -7.75 -28.58
N LEU A 54 -17.37 -6.64 -27.84
CA LEU A 54 -17.96 -6.59 -26.50
C LEU A 54 -19.49 -6.63 -26.57
N THR A 55 -20.06 -7.81 -26.39
CA THR A 55 -21.48 -7.96 -26.02
C THR A 55 -21.56 -7.98 -24.50
N ALA A 56 -22.16 -6.94 -23.88
CA ALA A 56 -22.25 -6.80 -22.43
C ALA A 56 -23.07 -7.94 -21.80
N PRO A 57 -22.52 -8.77 -20.89
CA PRO A 57 -23.30 -9.73 -20.12
C PRO A 57 -23.81 -9.07 -18.83
N GLN A 58 -25.09 -9.35 -18.53
CA GLN A 58 -25.67 -9.08 -17.21
C GLN A 58 -24.91 -9.85 -16.12
N VAL A 59 -24.74 -9.20 -14.98
CA VAL A 59 -24.02 -9.69 -13.79
C VAL A 59 -24.74 -10.91 -13.21
N ALA A 60 -24.36 -12.09 -13.68
CA ALA A 60 -24.69 -13.36 -13.05
C ALA A 60 -23.76 -13.59 -11.82
N PRO A 61 -24.23 -14.32 -10.79
CA PRO A 61 -23.43 -14.60 -9.60
C PRO A 61 -22.13 -15.33 -9.95
N TYR A 62 -21.06 -14.91 -9.28
CA TYR A 62 -19.63 -15.24 -9.45
C TYR A 62 -19.27 -16.74 -9.24
N ARG A 63 -19.91 -17.67 -9.96
CA ARG A 63 -19.68 -19.13 -9.87
C ARG A 63 -18.96 -19.73 -11.09
N GLY A 64 -18.46 -18.90 -12.00
CA GLY A 64 -17.86 -19.31 -13.29
C GLY A 64 -16.33 -19.30 -13.37
N GLY A 65 -15.61 -19.40 -12.24
CA GLY A 65 -14.14 -19.33 -12.19
C GLY A 65 -13.62 -17.92 -11.93
N THR A 66 -12.41 -17.82 -11.36
CA THR A 66 -11.78 -16.53 -11.05
C THR A 66 -11.28 -15.90 -12.35
N PRO A 67 -11.64 -14.64 -12.66
CA PRO A 67 -11.14 -13.98 -13.85
C PRO A 67 -9.61 -13.85 -13.76
N GLN A 68 -8.94 -14.08 -14.87
CA GLN A 68 -7.47 -14.02 -14.96
C GLN A 68 -7.00 -12.93 -15.90
N VAL A 69 -7.86 -12.44 -16.79
CA VAL A 69 -7.49 -11.47 -17.82
C VAL A 69 -8.18 -10.15 -17.55
N PHE A 70 -7.40 -9.08 -17.52
CA PHE A 70 -7.90 -7.71 -17.42
C PHE A 70 -7.46 -6.88 -18.63
N VAL A 71 -8.24 -5.86 -18.94
CA VAL A 71 -8.02 -4.92 -20.04
C VAL A 71 -7.80 -3.53 -19.49
N HIS A 72 -6.84 -2.81 -20.05
CA HIS A 72 -6.64 -1.39 -19.78
C HIS A 72 -7.36 -0.57 -20.86
N LYS A 73 -8.34 0.26 -20.48
CA LYS A 73 -9.16 0.99 -21.46
C LYS A 73 -8.39 1.98 -22.33
N ALA A 74 -7.28 2.56 -21.83
CA ALA A 74 -6.55 3.55 -22.61
C ALA A 74 -5.71 2.94 -23.75
N CYS A 75 -5.16 1.73 -23.56
CA CYS A 75 -4.34 1.06 -24.58
C CYS A 75 -4.98 -0.20 -25.18
N SER A 76 -6.18 -0.57 -24.71
CA SER A 76 -6.96 -1.74 -25.10
C SER A 76 -6.23 -3.08 -25.00
N SER A 77 -5.10 -3.14 -24.30
CA SER A 77 -4.30 -4.36 -24.19
C SER A 77 -4.81 -5.23 -23.06
N ALA A 78 -5.00 -6.51 -23.35
CA ALA A 78 -5.30 -7.54 -22.38
C ALA A 78 -4.02 -7.99 -21.67
N THR A 79 -4.09 -8.14 -20.35
CA THR A 79 -3.00 -8.66 -19.53
C THR A 79 -3.53 -9.83 -18.72
N MET A 80 -2.84 -10.96 -18.82
CA MET A 80 -3.14 -12.16 -18.04
C MET A 80 -2.39 -12.12 -16.71
N ILE A 81 -3.11 -12.34 -15.62
CA ILE A 81 -2.55 -12.52 -14.28
C ILE A 81 -2.14 -13.99 -14.13
N PRO A 82 -0.90 -14.28 -13.72
CA PRO A 82 -0.48 -15.65 -13.50
C PRO A 82 -1.31 -16.35 -12.40
N PRO A 83 -1.62 -17.65 -12.55
CA PRO A 83 -2.54 -18.37 -11.66
C PRO A 83 -2.03 -18.47 -10.20
N GLU A 84 -0.73 -18.39 -9.96
CA GLU A 84 -0.15 -18.29 -8.62
C GLU A 84 -0.51 -16.98 -7.91
N TYR A 85 -0.55 -15.86 -8.62
CA TYR A 85 -1.00 -14.58 -8.06
C TYR A 85 -2.49 -14.61 -7.76
N VAL A 86 -3.28 -15.21 -8.65
CA VAL A 86 -4.71 -15.45 -8.45
C VAL A 86 -4.97 -16.21 -7.16
N ARG A 87 -4.27 -17.32 -6.96
CA ARG A 87 -4.37 -18.11 -5.71
C ARG A 87 -4.00 -17.29 -4.47
N ASN A 88 -2.97 -16.45 -4.56
CA ASN A 88 -2.49 -15.69 -3.43
C ASN A 88 -3.48 -14.61 -2.96
N TYR A 89 -4.05 -13.81 -3.86
CA TYR A 89 -5.02 -12.78 -3.45
C TYR A 89 -6.41 -13.36 -3.14
N LEU A 90 -6.76 -14.54 -3.66
CA LEU A 90 -7.97 -15.26 -3.20
C LEU A 90 -7.81 -15.78 -1.77
N HIS A 91 -6.59 -16.19 -1.40
CA HIS A 91 -6.29 -16.60 -0.03
C HIS A 91 -6.26 -15.40 0.94
N ASP A 92 -5.66 -14.28 0.53
CA ASP A 92 -5.65 -13.03 1.29
C ASP A 92 -5.90 -11.81 0.37
N PRO A 93 -7.15 -11.30 0.33
CA PRO A 93 -7.53 -10.16 -0.52
C PRO A 93 -6.85 -8.84 -0.15
N PHE A 94 -6.17 -8.76 1.01
CA PHE A 94 -5.42 -7.57 1.41
C PHE A 94 -4.04 -7.49 0.75
N VAL A 95 -3.57 -8.57 0.11
CA VAL A 95 -2.34 -8.57 -0.70
C VAL A 95 -2.58 -7.99 -2.10
N PHE A 96 -3.84 -7.73 -2.47
CA PHE A 96 -4.19 -7.17 -3.78
C PHE A 96 -3.57 -5.76 -3.95
N PRO A 97 -2.64 -5.56 -4.90
CA PRO A 97 -1.92 -4.30 -5.03
C PRO A 97 -2.80 -3.22 -5.65
N ASP A 98 -2.50 -1.94 -5.34
CA ASP A 98 -3.27 -0.80 -5.85
C ASP A 98 -3.01 -0.52 -7.34
N ALA A 99 -1.93 -1.08 -7.91
CA ALA A 99 -1.58 -0.97 -9.32
C ALA A 99 -1.07 -2.30 -9.87
N TRP A 100 -1.37 -2.57 -11.15
CA TRP A 100 -0.91 -3.76 -11.87
C TRP A 100 -0.13 -3.39 -13.13
N PRO A 101 0.89 -4.18 -13.51
CA PRO A 101 1.61 -3.97 -14.77
C PRO A 101 0.67 -4.20 -15.96
N CYS A 102 0.60 -3.24 -16.88
CA CYS A 102 -0.14 -3.39 -18.13
C CYS A 102 0.80 -3.83 -19.27
N SER A 103 0.44 -4.90 -19.97
CA SER A 103 1.22 -5.42 -21.11
C SER A 103 1.40 -4.41 -22.24
N GLY A 104 0.38 -3.57 -22.49
CA GLY A 104 0.41 -2.54 -23.52
C GLY A 104 1.21 -1.30 -23.14
N CYS A 105 1.00 -0.76 -21.95
CA CYS A 105 1.70 0.43 -21.50
C CYS A 105 3.10 0.16 -20.95
N GLN A 106 3.44 -1.10 -20.64
CA GLN A 106 4.70 -1.53 -20.02
C GLN A 106 5.03 -0.80 -18.70
N ARG A 107 4.01 -0.28 -18.02
CA ARG A 107 4.12 0.41 -16.74
C ARG A 107 3.01 -0.05 -15.79
N PRO A 108 3.18 0.13 -14.47
CA PRO A 108 2.09 -0.02 -13.52
C PRO A 108 0.96 0.98 -13.83
N VAL A 109 -0.27 0.48 -13.81
CA VAL A 109 -1.51 1.24 -14.02
C VAL A 109 -2.40 1.02 -12.79
N ALA A 110 -3.07 2.07 -12.33
CA ALA A 110 -3.94 2.01 -11.17
C ALA A 110 -5.09 1.02 -11.40
N THR A 111 -5.46 0.26 -10.37
CA THR A 111 -6.55 -0.74 -10.43
C THR A 111 -7.92 -0.13 -10.78
N SER A 112 -8.10 1.17 -10.60
CA SER A 112 -9.29 1.92 -11.03
C SER A 112 -9.41 2.07 -12.55
N GLU A 113 -8.31 1.98 -13.30
CA GLU A 113 -8.27 2.13 -14.76
C GLU A 113 -8.29 0.78 -15.50
N LEU A 114 -8.19 -0.33 -14.75
CA LEU A 114 -8.14 -1.69 -15.27
C LEU A 114 -9.49 -2.38 -15.06
N PHE A 115 -9.93 -3.13 -16.06
CA PHE A 115 -11.24 -3.77 -16.08
C PHE A 115 -11.10 -5.26 -16.34
N TRP A 116 -11.90 -6.10 -15.67
CA TRP A 116 -11.92 -7.52 -15.97
C TRP A 116 -12.53 -7.80 -17.34
N GLU A 117 -11.91 -8.72 -18.08
CA GLU A 117 -12.46 -9.23 -19.33
C GLU A 117 -13.76 -10.00 -19.05
N GLY A 118 -14.84 -9.66 -19.76
CA GLY A 118 -16.17 -10.25 -19.57
C GLY A 118 -17.10 -9.42 -18.68
N THR A 119 -16.74 -9.18 -17.41
CA THR A 119 -17.65 -8.49 -16.45
C THR A 119 -17.64 -6.97 -16.57
N GLN A 120 -16.59 -6.38 -17.18
CA GLN A 120 -16.41 -4.93 -17.25
C GLN A 120 -16.40 -4.24 -15.88
N THR A 121 -16.18 -4.98 -14.80
CA THR A 121 -15.96 -4.41 -13.46
C THR A 121 -14.51 -3.97 -13.33
N THR A 122 -14.27 -2.85 -12.65
CA THR A 122 -12.90 -2.40 -12.38
C THR A 122 -12.20 -3.38 -11.43
N LEU A 123 -10.89 -3.51 -11.57
CA LEU A 123 -10.09 -4.33 -10.64
C LEU A 123 -10.19 -3.79 -9.22
N LEU A 124 -10.29 -2.47 -9.06
CA LEU A 124 -10.49 -1.83 -7.77
C LEU A 124 -11.81 -2.26 -7.10
N GLU A 125 -12.93 -2.20 -7.82
CA GLU A 125 -14.24 -2.56 -7.27
C GLU A 125 -14.31 -4.06 -6.96
N TYR A 126 -13.71 -4.88 -7.82
CA TYR A 126 -13.59 -6.32 -7.56
C TYR A 126 -12.77 -6.61 -6.30
N GLY A 127 -11.60 -5.98 -6.14
CA GLY A 127 -10.76 -6.13 -4.96
C GLY A 127 -11.47 -5.66 -3.68
N ARG A 128 -12.22 -4.54 -3.76
CA ARG A 128 -13.06 -4.05 -2.68
C ARG A 128 -14.11 -5.07 -2.27
N GLN A 129 -14.85 -5.63 -3.23
CA GLN A 129 -15.86 -6.64 -2.96
C GLN A 129 -15.27 -7.90 -2.31
N LEU A 130 -14.13 -8.41 -2.83
CA LEU A 130 -13.44 -9.56 -2.25
C LEU A 130 -13.03 -9.33 -0.78
N ARG A 131 -12.52 -8.14 -0.44
CA ARG A 131 -12.14 -7.82 0.94
C ARG A 131 -13.36 -7.77 1.87
N ILE A 132 -14.49 -7.24 1.40
CA ILE A 132 -15.75 -7.19 2.17
C ILE A 132 -16.24 -8.61 2.45
N GLU A 133 -16.31 -9.45 1.43
CA GLU A 133 -16.73 -10.85 1.56
C GLU A 133 -15.80 -11.62 2.51
N TYR A 134 -14.50 -11.41 2.41
CA TYR A 134 -13.52 -12.02 3.29
C TYR A 134 -13.68 -11.60 4.76
N ILE A 135 -13.91 -10.32 5.04
CA ILE A 135 -14.17 -9.82 6.40
C ILE A 135 -15.41 -10.49 6.98
N GLN A 136 -16.48 -10.60 6.18
CA GLN A 136 -17.72 -11.25 6.59
C GLN A 136 -17.53 -12.74 6.83
N GLU A 137 -16.88 -13.46 5.91
CA GLU A 137 -16.63 -14.90 5.99
C GLU A 137 -15.77 -15.27 7.20
N LYS A 138 -14.70 -14.49 7.46
CA LYS A 138 -13.78 -14.73 8.58
C LYS A 138 -14.28 -14.18 9.91
N GLY A 139 -15.44 -13.51 9.94
CA GLY A 139 -15.98 -12.88 11.15
C GLY A 139 -15.03 -11.83 11.74
N LEU A 140 -14.29 -11.11 10.89
CA LEU A 140 -13.39 -10.05 11.34
C LEU A 140 -14.20 -8.83 11.75
N ASN A 141 -13.77 -8.14 12.80
CA ASN A 141 -14.49 -6.97 13.29
C ASN A 141 -14.37 -5.80 12.28
N PRO A 142 -15.47 -5.29 11.71
CA PRO A 142 -15.43 -4.20 10.73
C PRO A 142 -14.78 -2.92 11.27
N ALA A 143 -14.76 -2.73 12.59
CA ALA A 143 -14.11 -1.58 13.24
C ALA A 143 -12.58 -1.61 13.12
N ASP A 144 -11.97 -2.77 12.87
CA ASP A 144 -10.50 -2.88 12.74
C ASP A 144 -9.99 -2.40 11.37
N PHE A 145 -10.89 -2.03 10.46
CA PHE A 145 -10.58 -1.62 9.10
C PHE A 145 -10.87 -0.14 8.88
N ASP A 146 -10.08 0.47 7.99
CA ASP A 146 -10.35 1.79 7.45
C ASP A 146 -11.11 1.66 6.14
N TRP A 147 -12.30 2.26 6.07
CA TRP A 147 -13.25 2.10 4.98
C TRP A 147 -13.09 3.24 3.96
N GLY A 148 -11.97 3.20 3.24
CA GLY A 148 -11.64 4.18 2.22
C GLY A 148 -12.33 3.93 0.86
N PRO A 149 -12.12 4.82 -0.12
CA PRO A 149 -12.62 4.65 -1.48
C PRO A 149 -12.05 3.40 -2.17
N THR A 150 -10.89 2.92 -1.73
CA THR A 150 -10.26 1.67 -2.21
C THR A 150 -10.80 0.41 -1.52
N GLY A 151 -11.83 0.55 -0.68
CA GLY A 151 -12.37 -0.52 0.15
C GLY A 151 -11.69 -0.63 1.52
N PRO A 152 -12.08 -1.64 2.31
CA PRO A 152 -11.56 -1.82 3.66
C PRO A 152 -10.06 -2.15 3.60
N MET A 153 -9.26 -1.33 4.27
CA MET A 153 -7.83 -1.60 4.52
C MET A 153 -7.65 -1.96 5.98
N ARG A 154 -6.80 -2.94 6.29
CA ARG A 154 -6.42 -3.20 7.69
C ARG A 154 -5.82 -1.92 8.23
N ARG A 155 -6.39 -1.33 9.30
CA ARG A 155 -5.67 -0.26 10.00
C ARG A 155 -4.31 -0.85 10.35
N ALA A 156 -3.23 -0.14 10.04
CA ALA A 156 -1.95 -0.47 10.60
C ALA A 156 -2.15 -0.42 12.12
N VAL A 157 -2.34 -1.59 12.73
CA VAL A 157 -2.36 -1.69 14.18
C VAL A 157 -0.92 -1.40 14.52
N VAL A 158 -0.62 -0.12 14.73
CA VAL A 158 0.60 0.31 15.38
C VAL A 158 0.45 -0.27 16.77
N ARG A 159 0.88 -1.53 16.93
CA ARG A 159 0.86 -2.20 18.21
C ARG A 159 1.68 -1.28 19.10
N LYS A 160 1.07 -0.71 20.15
CA LYS A 160 1.79 0.17 21.08
C LYS A 160 3.07 -0.49 21.64
N SER A 161 3.16 -1.83 21.58
CA SER A 161 4.38 -2.59 21.88
C SER A 161 5.56 -2.31 20.94
N ASP A 162 5.33 -1.98 19.67
CA ASP A 162 6.41 -1.78 18.69
C ASP A 162 7.03 -0.39 18.82
N ILE A 163 6.25 0.61 19.26
CA ILE A 163 6.78 1.93 19.63
C ILE A 163 7.68 1.82 20.87
N GLY A 164 7.30 0.99 21.85
CA GLY A 164 8.14 0.71 23.02
C GLY A 164 9.44 0.01 22.65
N GLY A 165 9.38 -0.94 21.71
CA GLY A 165 10.56 -1.66 21.19
C GLY A 165 11.52 -0.76 20.40
N MET A 166 11.00 0.15 19.58
CA MET A 166 11.84 1.10 18.81
C MET A 166 12.48 2.18 19.70
N LEU A 167 11.80 2.68 20.72
CA LEU A 167 12.39 3.61 21.69
C LEU A 167 13.46 2.95 22.56
N ALA A 168 13.26 1.68 22.96
CA ALA A 168 14.26 0.93 23.72
C ALA A 168 15.52 0.63 22.90
N THR A 169 15.38 0.30 21.62
CA THR A 169 16.53 0.00 20.73
C THR A 169 17.30 1.26 20.35
N THR A 170 16.63 2.39 20.10
CA THR A 170 17.31 3.67 19.84
C THR A 170 18.07 4.19 21.06
N ALA A 171 17.55 3.99 22.28
CA ALA A 171 18.27 4.35 23.51
C ALA A 171 19.56 3.51 23.72
N LEU A 172 19.53 2.21 23.41
CA LEU A 172 20.70 1.34 23.52
C LEU A 172 21.78 1.69 22.48
N VAL A 173 21.39 1.89 21.21
CA VAL A 173 22.36 2.22 20.15
C VAL A 173 22.92 3.63 20.35
N GLY A 174 22.09 4.60 20.73
CA GLY A 174 22.55 5.96 21.07
C GLY A 174 23.51 5.97 22.26
N GLY A 175 23.24 5.16 23.29
CA GLY A 175 24.11 5.02 24.46
C GLY A 175 25.47 4.42 24.12
N VAL A 176 25.53 3.36 23.30
CA VAL A 176 26.79 2.70 22.92
C VAL A 176 27.66 3.61 22.04
N VAL A 177 27.06 4.38 21.12
CA VAL A 177 27.81 5.33 20.28
C VAL A 177 28.40 6.47 21.12
N LEU A 178 27.64 7.02 22.07
CA LEU A 178 28.14 8.07 22.97
C LEU A 178 29.31 7.57 23.84
N VAL A 179 29.19 6.38 24.43
CA VAL A 179 30.27 5.79 25.22
C VAL A 179 31.51 5.51 24.36
N GLY A 180 31.32 5.01 23.13
CA GLY A 180 32.40 4.80 22.17
C GLY A 180 33.12 6.10 21.78
N CYS A 181 32.38 7.18 21.52
CA CYS A 181 32.96 8.49 21.20
C CYS A 181 33.73 9.09 22.39
N VAL A 182 33.22 8.95 23.62
CA VAL A 182 33.92 9.42 24.82
C VAL A 182 35.21 8.63 25.05
N MET A 183 35.18 7.30 24.90
CA MET A 183 36.38 6.46 25.08
C MET A 183 37.44 6.72 24.00
N LEU A 184 37.04 6.94 22.74
CA LEU A 184 37.95 7.33 21.67
C LEU A 184 38.54 8.74 21.90
N GLY A 185 37.72 9.70 22.34
CA GLY A 185 38.19 11.04 22.68
C GLY A 185 39.22 11.04 23.81
N VAL A 186 38.97 10.29 24.88
CA VAL A 186 39.93 10.12 26.00
C VAL A 186 41.19 9.40 25.55
N GLY A 187 41.07 8.36 24.71
CA GLY A 187 42.22 7.64 24.14
C GLY A 187 43.12 8.54 23.29
N VAL A 188 42.55 9.35 22.40
CA VAL A 188 43.30 10.31 21.58
C VAL A 188 43.96 11.38 22.44
N TYR A 189 43.26 11.89 23.46
CA TYR A 189 43.82 12.88 24.38
C TYR A 189 45.03 12.34 25.15
N LEU A 190 44.92 11.14 25.74
CA LEU A 190 46.02 10.51 26.45
C LEU A 190 47.19 10.18 25.52
N PHE A 191 46.92 9.71 24.31
CA PHE A 191 47.96 9.42 23.32
C PHE A 191 48.71 10.68 22.87
N ALA A 192 48.00 11.79 22.64
CA ALA A 192 48.61 13.09 22.33
C ALA A 192 49.40 13.67 23.51
N SER A 193 49.05 13.33 24.75
CA SER A 193 49.75 13.80 25.96
C SER A 193 51.06 13.07 26.24
N VAL A 194 51.24 11.86 25.68
CA VAL A 194 52.37 10.96 25.97
C VAL A 194 53.39 10.90 24.83
N MET A 195 53.03 11.38 23.64
CA MET A 195 53.97 11.47 22.51
C MET A 195 54.87 12.72 22.67
N PRO A 196 56.19 12.57 22.84
CA PRO A 196 57.12 13.69 22.71
C PRO A 196 57.17 14.14 21.24
N ASP A 197 57.35 15.46 21.04
CA ASP A 197 57.41 16.13 19.74
C ASP A 197 58.29 15.39 18.74
N GLY A 198 57.65 14.62 17.85
CA GLY A 198 58.30 13.92 16.75
C GLY A 198 58.13 14.71 15.47
N ASP A 199 59.24 15.23 14.94
CA ASP A 199 59.30 16.02 13.71
C ASP A 199 58.55 15.36 12.55
N ALA A 200 57.42 15.95 12.17
CA ALA A 200 56.53 15.47 11.12
C ALA A 200 57.12 15.76 9.73
N ASN A 201 57.81 14.76 9.15
CA ASN A 201 58.18 14.79 7.74
C ASN A 201 57.06 14.26 6.84
N THR A 202 56.80 15.08 5.83
CA THR A 202 55.76 15.05 4.81
C THR A 202 55.75 13.77 3.96
N ALA A 203 54.58 13.12 3.83
CA ALA A 203 54.33 12.14 2.78
C ALA A 203 52.93 12.31 2.19
N THR A 204 52.88 12.86 0.98
CA THR A 204 51.70 12.97 0.10
C THR A 204 51.30 11.62 -0.48
N PRO A 205 50.01 11.23 -0.45
CA PRO A 205 49.54 10.01 -1.11
C PRO A 205 49.25 10.24 -2.61
N THR A 206 49.86 9.41 -3.44
CA THR A 206 49.68 9.35 -4.90
C THR A 206 48.39 8.62 -5.25
N VAL A 207 47.50 9.27 -6.01
CA VAL A 207 46.25 8.72 -6.53
C VAL A 207 46.54 7.90 -7.79
N VAL A 208 46.22 6.60 -7.78
CA VAL A 208 46.32 5.71 -8.95
C VAL A 208 44.98 5.68 -9.68
N THR A 209 44.97 6.10 -10.95
CA THR A 209 43.82 6.08 -11.86
C THR A 209 43.77 4.74 -12.59
N GLN A 210 42.58 4.11 -12.66
CA GLN A 210 42.33 2.83 -13.34
C GLN A 210 41.63 3.09 -14.70
N PRO A 211 42.01 2.43 -15.82
CA PRO A 211 41.38 2.67 -17.11
C PRO A 211 40.15 1.76 -17.35
N ALA A 212 39.19 2.32 -18.08
CA ALA A 212 37.93 1.71 -18.49
C ALA A 212 38.13 0.61 -19.54
N GLY A 213 37.57 -0.58 -19.27
CA GLY A 213 37.47 -1.70 -20.21
C GLY A 213 36.14 -1.69 -20.95
N ASN A 214 36.22 -1.69 -22.28
CA ASN A 214 35.12 -1.58 -23.23
C ASN A 214 34.89 -2.96 -23.87
N ASN A 215 33.75 -3.62 -23.63
CA ASN A 215 33.42 -4.92 -24.24
C ASN A 215 32.15 -4.80 -25.08
N GLY A 216 32.33 -4.74 -26.40
CA GLY A 216 31.27 -4.86 -27.39
C GLY A 216 31.01 -6.32 -27.73
N SER A 217 29.75 -6.76 -27.58
CA SER A 217 29.24 -8.01 -28.13
C SER A 217 28.00 -7.72 -28.98
N THR A 218 28.19 -7.72 -30.29
CA THR A 218 27.13 -7.79 -31.30
C THR A 218 26.63 -9.23 -31.42
N VAL A 219 25.37 -9.47 -31.06
CA VAL A 219 24.66 -10.73 -31.33
C VAL A 219 23.70 -10.53 -32.50
N ALA A 220 23.79 -11.44 -33.46
CA ALA A 220 23.05 -11.43 -34.73
C ALA A 220 21.54 -11.65 -34.54
N ALA A 221 20.75 -10.97 -35.38
CA ALA A 221 19.29 -11.06 -35.41
C ALA A 221 18.79 -12.34 -36.10
N PRO A 222 17.67 -12.94 -35.64
CA PRO A 222 17.03 -14.08 -36.29
C PRO A 222 16.12 -13.68 -37.48
N PRO A 223 15.87 -14.60 -38.43
CA PRO A 223 15.07 -14.35 -39.64
C PRO A 223 13.55 -14.28 -39.37
N PRO A 224 12.76 -13.64 -40.27
CA PRO A 224 11.33 -13.41 -40.10
C PRO A 224 10.47 -14.68 -40.39
N PRO A 225 9.30 -14.82 -39.72
CA PRO A 225 8.38 -15.94 -39.95
C PRO A 225 7.51 -15.77 -41.21
N VAL A 226 7.25 -16.92 -41.86
CA VAL A 226 6.43 -17.11 -43.06
C VAL A 226 4.95 -16.92 -42.75
N ALA A 227 4.26 -16.14 -43.58
CA ALA A 227 2.81 -15.89 -43.49
C ALA A 227 2.00 -17.09 -44.02
N SER A 228 1.05 -17.59 -43.22
CA SER A 228 0.06 -18.58 -43.64
C SER A 228 -1.32 -17.92 -43.78
N ASN A 229 -1.87 -17.94 -44.99
CA ASN A 229 -3.22 -17.50 -45.32
C ASN A 229 -4.27 -18.51 -44.80
N GLY A 230 -5.24 -18.04 -44.02
CA GLY A 230 -6.41 -18.80 -43.57
C GLY A 230 -7.72 -18.06 -43.89
N PRO A 231 -8.82 -18.77 -44.25
CA PRO A 231 -10.02 -18.19 -44.85
C PRO A 231 -11.07 -17.62 -43.87
N SER A 232 -11.95 -16.81 -44.47
CA SER A 232 -13.05 -15.94 -44.00
C SER A 232 -13.92 -16.32 -42.77
N PRO A 233 -14.54 -15.29 -42.14
CA PRO A 233 -15.34 -15.43 -40.91
C PRO A 233 -16.78 -15.90 -41.16
N TYR A 234 -17.28 -16.66 -40.18
CA TYR A 234 -18.66 -17.11 -40.05
C TYR A 234 -19.51 -16.04 -39.34
N THR A 235 -20.66 -15.67 -39.91
CA THR A 235 -21.61 -14.71 -39.35
C THR A 235 -22.67 -15.46 -38.52
N PRO A 236 -22.75 -15.30 -37.18
CA PRO A 236 -23.81 -15.92 -36.40
C PRO A 236 -25.14 -15.14 -36.49
N PRO A 237 -26.29 -15.83 -36.35
CA PRO A 237 -27.62 -15.24 -36.47
C PRO A 237 -28.04 -14.42 -35.23
N ALA A 238 -28.89 -13.41 -35.47
CA ALA A 238 -29.39 -12.46 -34.47
C ALA A 238 -30.30 -13.14 -33.42
N ILE A 239 -30.00 -12.91 -32.14
CA ILE A 239 -30.81 -13.34 -31.00
C ILE A 239 -31.73 -12.17 -30.57
N PRO A 240 -33.05 -12.38 -30.38
CA PRO A 240 -33.97 -11.34 -29.95
C PRO A 240 -33.73 -10.92 -28.49
N SER A 241 -33.77 -9.61 -28.23
CA SER A 241 -33.53 -9.01 -26.91
C SER A 241 -34.62 -9.35 -25.89
N PRO A 242 -34.27 -9.72 -24.64
CA PRO A 242 -35.25 -9.96 -23.59
C PRO A 242 -35.81 -8.64 -23.03
N MET A 243 -37.13 -8.59 -22.85
CA MET A 243 -37.84 -7.53 -22.11
C MET A 243 -37.43 -7.57 -20.63
N ILE A 244 -36.79 -6.52 -20.14
CA ILE A 244 -36.49 -6.33 -18.72
C ILE A 244 -37.60 -5.48 -18.10
N PRO A 245 -38.31 -5.94 -17.05
CA PRO A 245 -39.32 -5.14 -16.35
C PRO A 245 -38.67 -4.01 -15.56
N SER A 246 -39.28 -2.83 -15.60
CA SER A 246 -38.81 -1.62 -14.91
C SER A 246 -38.74 -1.81 -13.40
N PRO A 247 -37.69 -1.30 -12.72
CA PRO A 247 -37.56 -1.41 -11.27
C PRO A 247 -38.59 -0.52 -10.54
N PRO A 248 -39.04 -0.94 -9.34
CA PRO A 248 -39.97 -0.16 -8.52
C PRO A 248 -39.32 1.15 -8.03
N SER A 249 -40.08 2.23 -8.12
CA SER A 249 -39.65 3.57 -7.70
C SER A 249 -39.45 3.62 -6.19
N PHE A 250 -38.23 3.94 -5.75
CA PHE A 250 -37.87 4.08 -4.34
C PHE A 250 -38.00 5.56 -3.96
N GLU A 251 -39.03 5.92 -3.18
CA GLU A 251 -39.11 7.26 -2.57
C GLU A 251 -38.11 7.35 -1.41
N PRO A 252 -37.19 8.34 -1.41
CA PRO A 252 -36.23 8.49 -0.33
C PRO A 252 -36.93 8.95 0.97
N PRO A 253 -36.50 8.44 2.13
CA PRO A 253 -37.06 8.82 3.42
C PRO A 253 -36.82 10.32 3.68
N SER A 254 -37.92 11.02 3.96
CA SER A 254 -37.90 12.45 4.26
C SER A 254 -37.17 12.69 5.58
N PHE A 255 -35.95 13.23 5.51
CA PHE A 255 -35.19 13.69 6.67
C PHE A 255 -35.92 14.87 7.32
N ARG A 256 -36.65 14.61 8.40
CA ARG A 256 -37.10 15.67 9.31
C ARG A 256 -35.93 16.05 10.21
N PRO A 257 -35.42 17.29 10.18
CA PRO A 257 -34.43 17.74 11.14
C PRO A 257 -35.02 17.62 12.56
N PRO A 258 -34.20 17.26 13.57
CA PRO A 258 -34.67 17.19 14.94
C PRO A 258 -35.21 18.55 15.35
N THR A 259 -36.50 18.59 15.69
CA THR A 259 -37.14 19.75 16.31
C THR A 259 -36.47 19.97 17.65
N SER A 260 -35.49 20.87 17.67
CA SER A 260 -34.89 21.44 18.86
C SER A 260 -36.00 22.01 19.74
N SER A 261 -36.24 21.36 20.88
CA SER A 261 -37.04 21.89 21.97
C SER A 261 -36.35 23.15 22.52
N PHE A 262 -36.66 24.30 21.93
CA PHE A 262 -36.23 25.60 22.41
C PHE A 262 -37.12 26.01 23.58
N GLY A 263 -36.61 25.88 24.80
CA GLY A 263 -37.13 26.63 25.94
C GLY A 263 -36.87 28.13 25.75
N PRO A 264 -37.83 29.02 26.06
CA PRO A 264 -37.67 30.45 25.84
C PRO A 264 -36.71 31.03 26.90
N GLY A 265 -35.56 31.56 26.46
CA GLY A 265 -34.71 32.44 27.26
C GLY A 265 -33.28 31.98 27.55
N GLY A 266 -32.87 30.79 27.12
CA GLY A 266 -31.47 30.36 27.25
C GLY A 266 -30.64 30.75 26.03
N THR A 267 -29.70 31.67 26.17
CA THR A 267 -28.65 31.87 25.14
C THR A 267 -27.80 30.62 25.08
N TYR A 268 -27.95 29.81 24.03
CA TYR A 268 -27.11 28.64 23.77
C TYR A 268 -25.68 29.10 23.50
N ASP A 269 -24.75 28.71 24.37
CA ASP A 269 -23.31 28.88 24.14
C ASP A 269 -22.73 27.56 23.60
N PRO A 270 -22.49 27.43 22.29
CA PRO A 270 -21.91 26.23 21.70
C PRO A 270 -20.54 25.86 22.29
N ARG A 271 -19.80 26.81 22.87
CA ARG A 271 -18.49 26.51 23.49
C ARG A 271 -18.65 25.75 24.81
N ALA A 272 -19.69 26.03 25.57
CA ALA A 272 -19.96 25.33 26.82
C ALA A 272 -20.25 23.84 26.58
N ASP A 273 -21.00 23.53 25.51
CA ASP A 273 -21.35 22.17 25.13
C ASP A 273 -20.14 21.37 24.61
N ILE A 274 -19.29 21.99 23.79
CA ILE A 274 -18.03 21.39 23.32
C ILE A 274 -17.10 21.08 24.49
N ASN A 275 -16.94 22.01 25.44
CA ASN A 275 -16.11 21.80 26.61
C ASN A 275 -16.66 20.67 27.50
N ARG A 276 -17.98 20.57 27.63
CA ARG A 276 -18.63 19.47 28.35
C ARG A 276 -18.34 18.12 27.71
N GLN A 277 -18.50 18.01 26.39
CA GLN A 277 -18.20 16.77 25.67
C GLN A 277 -16.72 16.37 25.78
N LEU A 278 -15.81 17.35 25.76
CA LEU A 278 -14.38 17.08 25.91
C LEU A 278 -14.06 16.53 27.31
N GLU A 279 -14.68 17.09 28.34
CA GLU A 279 -14.51 16.64 29.73
C GLU A 279 -15.10 15.24 29.95
N GLU A 280 -16.30 14.97 29.41
CA GLU A 280 -16.90 13.62 29.43
C GLU A 280 -16.01 12.58 28.73
N SER A 281 -15.40 12.95 27.61
CA SER A 281 -14.45 12.09 26.89
C SER A 281 -13.19 11.80 27.71
N ARG A 282 -12.64 12.80 28.42
CA ARG A 282 -11.52 12.62 29.34
C ARG A 282 -11.87 11.69 30.49
N GLN A 283 -13.01 11.90 31.14
CA GLN A 283 -13.48 11.06 32.24
C GLN A 283 -13.67 9.60 31.78
N ARG A 284 -14.28 9.39 30.61
CA ARG A 284 -14.44 8.04 30.03
C ARG A 284 -13.09 7.39 29.71
N SER A 285 -12.12 8.15 29.22
CA SER A 285 -10.77 7.64 28.96
C SER A 285 -10.04 7.24 30.24
N GLU A 286 -10.12 8.06 31.30
CA GLU A 286 -9.54 7.75 32.61
C GLU A 286 -10.20 6.52 33.25
N GLN A 287 -11.52 6.40 33.14
CA GLN A 287 -12.26 5.23 33.62
C GLN A 287 -11.78 3.95 32.93
N MET A 288 -11.67 3.97 31.59
CA MET A 288 -11.14 2.83 30.84
C MET A 288 -9.69 2.49 31.22
N ARG A 289 -8.86 3.50 31.53
CA ARG A 289 -7.49 3.26 31.99
C ARG A 289 -7.46 2.56 33.34
N ARG A 290 -8.29 3.00 34.30
CA ARG A 290 -8.41 2.37 35.62
C ARG A 290 -8.92 0.94 35.51
N GLU A 291 -9.96 0.70 34.70
CA GLU A 291 -10.49 -0.65 34.48
C GLU A 291 -9.45 -1.57 33.82
N SER A 292 -8.68 -1.04 32.85
CA SER A 292 -7.60 -1.81 32.22
C SER A 292 -6.46 -2.13 33.19
N GLU A 293 -6.09 -1.21 34.08
CA GLU A 293 -5.07 -1.44 35.11
C GLU A 293 -5.54 -2.50 36.12
N GLU A 294 -6.81 -2.46 36.52
CA GLU A 294 -7.41 -3.45 37.41
C GLU A 294 -7.46 -4.84 36.77
N ARG A 295 -7.92 -4.95 35.52
CA ARG A 295 -7.89 -6.23 34.78
C ARG A 295 -6.48 -6.79 34.64
N MET A 296 -5.47 -5.93 34.44
CA MET A 296 -4.09 -6.38 34.32
C MET A 296 -3.55 -6.92 35.65
N ARG A 297 -3.90 -6.29 36.79
CA ARG A 297 -3.59 -6.81 38.12
C ARG A 297 -4.26 -8.16 38.37
N GLU A 298 -5.55 -8.30 38.02
CA GLU A 298 -6.27 -9.56 38.17
C GLU A 298 -5.61 -10.70 37.36
N ILE A 299 -5.18 -10.41 36.13
CA ILE A 299 -4.48 -11.38 35.28
C ILE A 299 -3.12 -11.76 35.88
N GLN A 300 -2.35 -10.79 36.39
CA GLN A 300 -1.08 -11.06 37.05
C GLN A 300 -1.26 -11.92 38.31
N ASP A 301 -2.26 -11.61 39.14
CA ASP A 301 -2.58 -12.41 40.33
C ASP A 301 -3.07 -13.81 39.98
N ARG A 302 -3.82 -13.95 38.89
CA ARG A 302 -4.25 -15.26 38.38
C ARG A 302 -3.05 -16.07 37.90
N MET A 303 -2.12 -15.46 37.18
CA MET A 303 -0.88 -16.12 36.74
C MET A 303 0.01 -16.52 37.92
N ARG A 304 0.14 -15.64 38.93
CA ARG A 304 0.89 -15.93 40.15
C ARG A 304 0.27 -17.12 40.90
N ARG A 305 -1.03 -17.11 41.15
CA ARG A 305 -1.74 -18.23 41.80
C ARG A 305 -1.57 -19.53 41.02
N ARG A 306 -1.70 -19.49 39.69
CA ARG A 306 -1.47 -20.66 38.83
C ARG A 306 -0.03 -21.16 38.92
N SER A 307 0.96 -20.26 39.02
CA SER A 307 2.36 -20.63 39.17
C SER A 307 2.66 -21.27 40.53
N GLU A 308 2.03 -20.77 41.61
CA GLU A 308 2.12 -21.34 42.96
C GLU A 308 1.43 -22.71 43.01
N GLU A 309 0.27 -22.86 42.37
CA GLU A 309 -0.44 -24.13 42.24
C GLU A 309 0.40 -25.17 41.48
N LEU A 310 0.95 -24.80 40.32
CA LEU A 310 1.86 -25.66 39.55
C LEU A 310 3.10 -26.03 40.35
N ARG A 311 3.68 -25.09 41.10
CA ARG A 311 4.83 -25.36 41.98
C ARG A 311 4.47 -26.32 43.10
N SER A 312 3.28 -26.21 43.69
CA SER A 312 2.81 -27.13 44.73
C SER A 312 2.51 -28.53 44.20
N ARG A 313 2.08 -28.63 42.93
CA ARG A 313 1.73 -29.90 42.27
C ARG A 313 2.94 -30.63 41.69
N PHE A 314 4.01 -29.91 41.34
CA PHE A 314 5.14 -30.45 40.58
C PHE A 314 6.52 -30.14 41.15
N GLY A 315 6.63 -29.64 42.38
CA GLY A 315 7.94 -29.37 42.98
C GLY A 315 8.03 -29.78 44.44
N PRO A 316 9.25 -30.07 44.89
CA PRO A 316 10.10 -31.16 44.39
C PRO A 316 9.46 -32.55 44.54
#